data_AF-A0A846PJV3-F1
#
_entry.id   AF-A0A846PJV3-F1
#
_cell.length_a   1.000
_cell.length_b   1.000
_cell.length_c   1.000
_cell.angle_alpha   90.00
_cell.angle_beta   90.00
_cell.angle_gamma   90.00
#
_symmetry.space_group_name_H-M   'P 1'
#
loop_
_entity.id
_entity.type
_entity.pdbx_description
1 polymer ?
#
loop_
_entity_poly.entity_id
_entity_poly.type
_entity_poly.pdbx_seq_one_letter_code
_entity_poly.pdbx_strand_id
1 'polypeptide(L)'
;MDRHNTTIDELFGAVVMEIEIRNVTECNLDDIPGICKECLYWSFPEEFEKTKGAHPNHRAKKKQWIIQTLEEFGNCGKILYHNHVPVGYVEFGPS
;
A
#
# COMPACT_ATOMS: atom_id res chain seq x y z
N MET A 1 9.46 -42.08 -29.43
CA MET A 1 10.25 -42.37 -28.23
C MET A 1 11.41 -41.39 -28.30
N ASP A 2 11.45 -40.30 -27.56
CA ASP A 2 10.77 -39.89 -26.33
C ASP A 2 10.54 -38.37 -26.41
N ARG A 3 9.31 -37.88 -26.22
CA ARG A 3 8.77 -37.44 -24.92
C ARG A 3 9.84 -36.74 -24.08
N HIS A 4 9.73 -35.42 -23.97
CA HIS A 4 9.43 -34.72 -22.71
C HIS A 4 9.68 -33.22 -22.93
N ASN A 5 8.66 -32.58 -23.51
CA ASN A 5 8.37 -31.18 -23.26
C ASN A 5 7.85 -31.08 -21.82
N THR A 6 8.75 -31.15 -20.86
CA THR A 6 8.43 -30.93 -19.45
C THR A 6 9.02 -29.58 -19.10
N THR A 7 8.19 -28.56 -19.30
CA THR A 7 8.37 -27.24 -18.69
C THR A 7 8.75 -27.42 -17.24
N ILE A 8 9.76 -26.67 -16.83
CA ILE A 8 10.38 -26.70 -15.51
C ILE A 8 9.38 -26.31 -14.40
N ASP A 9 8.15 -25.96 -14.77
CA ASP A 9 7.00 -25.63 -13.93
C ASP A 9 6.37 -26.84 -13.21
N GLU A 10 6.66 -28.08 -13.62
CA GLU A 10 5.97 -29.28 -13.10
C GLU A 10 6.68 -30.01 -11.93
N LEU A 11 7.94 -29.66 -11.58
CA LEU A 11 8.73 -30.40 -10.57
C LEU A 11 8.85 -29.72 -9.20
N PHE A 12 8.51 -28.44 -9.12
CA PHE A 12 8.15 -27.73 -7.90
C PHE A 12 6.96 -26.90 -8.30
N GLY A 13 5.73 -27.34 -7.99
CA GLY A 13 4.50 -26.67 -8.44
C GLY A 13 4.66 -25.16 -8.31
N ALA A 14 4.85 -24.48 -9.43
CA ALA A 14 5.35 -23.12 -9.44
C ALA A 14 4.43 -22.29 -8.56
N VAL A 15 4.93 -21.82 -7.41
CA VAL A 15 4.23 -20.80 -6.64
C VAL A 15 4.33 -19.58 -7.54
N VAL A 16 3.32 -19.39 -8.39
CA VAL A 16 3.16 -18.21 -9.22
C VAL A 16 2.99 -17.07 -8.22
N MET A 17 4.07 -16.33 -8.03
CA MET A 17 4.16 -15.26 -7.06
C MET A 17 3.67 -13.99 -7.74
N GLU A 18 2.44 -13.60 -7.42
CA GLU A 18 1.79 -12.46 -8.06
C GLU A 18 2.13 -11.19 -7.30
N ILE A 19 2.77 -10.25 -8.00
CA ILE A 19 3.04 -8.91 -7.49
C ILE A 19 2.15 -7.93 -8.24
N GLU A 20 1.40 -7.14 -7.49
CA GLU A 20 0.52 -6.12 -8.05
C GLU A 20 0.73 -4.79 -7.32
N ILE A 21 0.76 -3.69 -8.06
CA ILE A 21 0.81 -2.35 -7.49
C ILE A 21 -0.47 -1.63 -7.89
N ARG A 22 -1.29 -1.26 -6.91
CA ARG A 22 -2.53 -0.50 -7.15
C ARG A 22 -2.36 0.94 -6.71
N ASN A 23 -3.00 1.83 -7.45
CA ASN A 23 -3.24 3.20 -6.99
C ASN A 23 -4.09 3.16 -5.72
N VAL A 24 -3.79 4.06 -4.79
CA VAL A 24 -4.69 4.35 -3.68
C VAL A 24 -5.97 4.98 -4.23
N THR A 25 -7.10 4.49 -3.73
CA THR A 25 -8.46 4.96 -4.00
C THR A 25 -9.23 4.94 -2.69
N GLU A 26 -10.37 5.64 -2.60
CA GLU A 26 -11.21 5.60 -1.39
C GLU A 26 -11.60 4.17 -0.98
N CYS A 27 -11.81 3.29 -1.95
CA CYS A 27 -12.25 1.91 -1.73
C CYS A 27 -11.17 1.00 -1.15
N ASN A 28 -9.88 1.32 -1.30
CA ASN A 28 -8.77 0.46 -0.84
C ASN A 28 -7.92 1.09 0.26
N LEU A 29 -8.37 2.18 0.91
CA LEU A 29 -7.65 2.82 2.02
C LEU A 29 -7.40 1.88 3.20
N ASP A 30 -8.32 0.94 3.43
CA ASP A 30 -8.18 -0.03 4.51
C ASP A 30 -7.14 -1.13 4.20
N ASP A 31 -6.60 -1.19 2.98
CA ASP A 31 -5.50 -2.10 2.63
C ASP A 31 -4.11 -1.54 2.97
N ILE A 32 -3.98 -0.25 3.29
CA ILE A 32 -2.69 0.36 3.67
C ILE A 32 -2.10 -0.41 4.87
N PRO A 33 -0.92 -1.02 4.81
CA PRO A 33 -0.48 -1.94 5.85
C PRO A 33 0.03 -1.24 7.13
N GLY A 34 -0.26 -1.85 8.28
CA GLY A 34 0.39 -1.55 9.56
C GLY A 34 0.35 -0.09 9.98
N ILE A 35 1.49 0.40 10.48
CA ILE A 35 1.66 1.78 10.99
C ILE A 35 1.43 2.85 9.91
N CYS A 36 1.49 2.51 8.62
CA CYS A 36 1.26 3.46 7.54
C CYS A 36 -0.17 4.03 7.56
N LYS A 37 -1.15 3.32 8.15
CA LYS A 37 -2.51 3.83 8.38
C LYS A 37 -2.55 5.01 9.34
N GLU A 38 -1.53 5.16 10.19
CA GLU A 38 -1.47 6.13 11.29
C GLU A 38 -0.26 7.07 11.16
N CYS A 39 0.65 6.81 10.22
CA CYS A 39 1.86 7.59 10.04
C CYS A 39 1.54 8.98 9.45
N LEU A 40 1.70 10.00 10.28
CA LEU A 40 1.47 11.39 9.90
C LEU A 40 2.71 12.12 9.37
N TYR A 41 3.85 11.44 9.22
CA TYR A 41 5.13 12.04 8.83
C TYR A 41 5.03 12.97 7.62
N TRP A 42 4.38 12.51 6.54
CA TRP A 42 4.17 13.29 5.32
C TRP A 42 2.92 14.19 5.36
N SER A 43 1.80 13.69 5.91
CA SER A 43 0.52 14.39 5.87
C SER A 43 0.38 15.53 6.89
N PHE A 44 1.03 15.40 8.06
CA PHE A 44 1.01 16.39 9.15
C PHE A 44 2.37 16.38 9.89
N PRO A 45 3.45 16.85 9.24
CA PRO A 45 4.81 16.78 9.79
C PRO A 45 4.93 17.45 11.17
N GLU A 46 4.25 18.58 11.39
CA GLU A 46 4.27 19.25 12.69
C GLU A 46 3.68 18.41 13.83
N GLU A 47 2.67 17.60 13.54
CA GLU A 47 2.04 16.73 14.54
C GLU A 47 2.85 15.48 14.79
N PHE A 48 3.47 14.94 13.73
CA PHE A 48 4.41 13.83 13.84
C PHE A 48 5.56 14.17 14.81
N GLU A 49 6.15 15.36 14.70
CA GLU A 49 7.21 15.81 15.61
C GLU A 49 6.74 15.99 17.06
N LYS A 50 5.48 16.39 17.26
CA LYS A 50 4.89 16.62 18.59
C LYS A 50 4.44 15.32 19.27
N THR A 51 4.17 14.26 18.50
CA THR A 51 3.64 12.99 19.01
C THR A 51 4.70 11.90 18.97
N LYS A 52 5.30 11.59 20.14
CA LYS A 52 6.12 10.38 20.31
C LYS A 52 5.23 9.14 20.45
N GLY A 53 4.51 8.76 19.39
CA GLY A 53 3.72 7.52 19.36
C GLY A 53 2.40 7.61 18.59
N ALA A 54 1.72 6.47 18.50
CA ALA A 54 0.40 6.37 17.89
C ALA A 54 -0.66 7.03 18.80
N HIS A 55 -1.39 8.00 18.25
CA HIS A 55 -2.53 8.63 18.91
C HIS A 55 -3.84 8.08 18.32
N PRO A 56 -4.91 7.88 19.11
CA PRO A 56 -6.17 7.27 18.64
C PRO A 56 -6.77 7.90 17.37
N ASN A 57 -6.53 9.19 17.16
CA ASN A 57 -7.09 9.94 16.04
C ASN A 57 -6.21 9.94 14.77
N HIS A 58 -4.98 9.42 14.83
CA HIS A 58 -4.06 9.46 13.68
C HIS A 58 -4.62 8.71 12.47
N ARG A 59 -5.26 7.56 12.68
CA ARG A 59 -5.86 6.78 11.59
C ARG A 59 -6.94 7.55 10.85
N ALA A 60 -7.88 8.13 11.59
CA ALA A 60 -8.97 8.91 11.00
C ALA A 60 -8.43 10.14 10.26
N LYS A 61 -7.46 10.82 10.86
CA LYS A 61 -6.82 12.00 10.29
C LYS A 61 -6.04 11.70 9.02
N LYS A 62 -5.24 10.62 9.03
CA LYS A 62 -4.53 10.12 7.86
C LYS A 62 -5.50 9.78 6.73
N LYS A 63 -6.57 9.04 7.06
CA LYS A 63 -7.61 8.67 6.09
C LYS A 63 -8.24 9.90 5.43
N GLN A 64 -8.62 10.89 6.23
CA GLN A 64 -9.22 12.13 5.73
C GLN A 64 -8.26 12.91 4.82
N TRP A 65 -6.98 13.01 5.18
CA TRP A 65 -5.98 13.65 4.35
C TRP A 65 -5.80 12.97 2.99
N ILE A 66 -5.78 11.63 2.96
CA ILE A 66 -5.65 10.89 1.70
C ILE A 66 -6.86 11.15 0.80
N ILE A 67 -8.08 11.11 1.35
CA ILE A 67 -9.32 11.39 0.60
C ILE A 67 -9.27 12.79 -0.01
N GLN A 68 -8.98 13.80 0.81
CA GLN A 68 -8.89 15.18 0.33
C GLN A 68 -7.81 15.34 -0.75
N THR A 69 -6.66 14.69 -0.59
CA THR A 69 -5.58 14.77 -1.57
C THR A 69 -5.96 14.07 -2.88
N LEU A 70 -6.67 12.94 -2.81
CA LEU A 70 -7.22 12.25 -3.99
C LEU A 70 -8.21 13.14 -4.75
N GLU A 71 -9.08 13.85 -4.03
CA GLU A 71 -10.07 14.77 -4.60
C GLU A 71 -9.40 15.99 -5.26
N GLU A 72 -8.40 16.59 -4.60
CA GLU A 72 -7.77 17.83 -5.04
C GLU A 72 -6.71 17.62 -6.14
N PHE A 73 -5.90 16.57 -6.00
CA PHE A 73 -4.69 16.39 -6.81
C PHE A 73 -4.63 15.07 -7.58
N GLY A 74 -5.59 14.17 -7.35
CA GLY A 74 -5.57 12.84 -7.92
C GLY A 74 -4.66 11.89 -7.13
N ASN A 75 -4.12 10.87 -7.80
CA ASN A 75 -3.41 9.79 -7.12
C ASN A 75 -2.22 10.30 -6.29
N CYS A 76 -2.22 10.00 -4.99
CA CYS A 76 -1.24 10.44 -4.00
C CYS A 76 -0.51 9.28 -3.31
N GLY A 77 -0.67 8.06 -3.82
CA GLY A 77 -0.03 6.89 -3.23
C GLY A 77 -0.31 5.58 -3.98
N LYS A 78 0.45 4.55 -3.62
CA LYS A 78 0.31 3.19 -4.14
C LYS A 78 0.43 2.14 -3.05
N ILE A 79 -0.28 1.04 -3.22
CA ILE A 79 -0.22 -0.14 -2.34
C ILE A 79 0.38 -1.30 -3.14
N LEU A 80 1.41 -1.93 -2.57
CA LEU A 80 2.04 -3.14 -3.09
C LEU A 80 1.32 -4.35 -2.49
N TYR A 81 0.84 -5.23 -3.36
CA TYR A 81 0.26 -6.51 -3.01
C TYR A 81 1.19 -7.64 -3.45
N HIS A 82 1.28 -8.66 -2.61
CA HIS A 82 1.99 -9.90 -2.88
C HIS A 82 1.01 -11.05 -2.61
N ASN A 83 0.64 -11.80 -3.65
CA ASN A 83 -0.41 -12.81 -3.61
C ASN A 83 -1.72 -12.26 -2.99
N HIS A 84 -2.16 -11.09 -3.48
CA HIS A 84 -3.32 -10.33 -2.99
C HIS A 84 -3.27 -9.84 -1.53
N VAL A 85 -2.15 -10.05 -0.81
CA VAL A 85 -1.95 -9.50 0.53
C VAL A 85 -1.23 -8.15 0.43
N PRO A 86 -1.73 -7.06 1.02
CA PRO A 86 -1.02 -5.79 1.02
C PRO A 86 0.23 -5.87 1.89
N VAL A 87 1.39 -5.60 1.30
CA VAL A 87 2.71 -5.73 1.94
C VAL A 87 3.51 -4.44 1.93
N GLY A 88 3.10 -3.42 1.18
CA GLY A 88 3.79 -2.14 1.14
C GLY A 88 2.87 -0.97 0.78
N TYR A 89 3.29 0.23 1.18
CA TYR A 89 2.62 1.48 0.86
C TYR A 89 3.64 2.58 0.61
N VAL A 90 3.38 3.40 -0.40
CA VAL A 90 4.09 4.65 -0.64
C VAL A 90 3.08 5.77 -0.80
N GLU A 91 3.40 6.91 -0.20
CA GLU A 91 2.68 8.18 -0.34
C GLU A 91 3.58 9.16 -1.07
N PHE A 92 2.99 9.99 -1.91
CA PHE A 92 3.68 11.06 -2.62
C PHE A 92 2.71 12.23 -2.87
N GLY A 93 3.26 13.44 -2.89
CA GLY A 93 2.51 14.66 -3.20
C GLY A 93 2.63 15.05 -4.68
N PRO A 94 1.70 15.87 -5.17
CA PRO A 94 1.90 16.60 -6.43
C PRO A 94 3.15 17.50 -6.33
N SER A 95 3.92 17.57 -7.42
CA SER A 95 5.07 18.46 -7.59
C SER A 95 4.66 19.90 -7.86
#